data_AF-A0A953T960-F1
#
_entry.id   AF-A0A953T960-F1
#
_cell.length_a   1.000
_cell.length_b   1.000
_cell.length_c   1.000
_cell.angle_alpha   90.00
_cell.angle_beta   90.00
_cell.angle_gamma   90.00
#
_symmetry.space_group_name_H-M   'P 1'
#
loop_
_entity.id
_entity.type
_entity.pdbx_description
1 polymer ?
#
loop_
_entity_poly.entity_id
_entity_poly.type
_entity_poly.pdbx_seq_one_letter_code
_entity_poly.pdbx_strand_id
1 'polypeptide(L)' 'MMANIAFLIKQSGMSYFEIMNLPYAVFLSLLKHFKMFELMQNPEYAEELRKTERLKQTEPDWERIRPLVRKEG' A
#
# COMPACT_ATOMS: atom_id res chain seq x y z
N MET A 1 -5.51 7.73 -18.17
CA MET A 1 -6.14 8.92 -17.56
C MET A 1 -7.62 8.69 -17.26
N MET A 2 -8.47 8.41 -18.27
CA MET A 2 -9.93 8.25 -18.08
C MET A 2 -10.36 7.12 -17.15
N ALA A 3 -9.64 6.00 -17.13
CA ALA A 3 -9.92 4.90 -16.18
C ALA A 3 -9.79 5.34 -14.71
N ASN A 4 -8.81 6.19 -14.38
CA ASN A 4 -8.62 6.68 -13.01
C ASN A 4 -9.71 7.69 -12.62
N ILE A 5 -10.18 8.51 -13.58
CA ILE A 5 -11.28 9.44 -13.36
C ILE A 5 -12.57 8.66 -13.11
N ALA A 6 -12.91 7.69 -13.97
CA ALA A 6 -14.09 6.84 -13.79
C ALA A 6 -14.06 6.07 -12.45
N PHE A 7 -12.88 5.59 -12.05
CA PHE A 7 -12.68 4.95 -10.75
C PHE A 7 -12.98 5.90 -9.58
N LEU A 8 -12.46 7.14 -9.62
CA LEU A 8 -12.73 8.14 -8.60
C LEU A 8 -14.20 8.56 -8.56
N ILE A 9 -14.87 8.71 -9.72
CA ILE A 9 -16.32 8.97 -9.78
C ILE A 9 -17.08 7.89 -9.02
N LYS A 10 -16.77 6.62 -9.32
CA LYS A 10 -17.42 5.46 -8.69
C LYS A 10 -17.21 5.43 -7.17
N GLN A 11 -16.00 5.69 -6.69
CA GLN A 11 -15.66 5.55 -5.27
C GLN A 11 -16.00 6.77 -4.41
N SER A 12 -15.98 7.98 -4.98
CA SER A 12 -16.19 9.23 -4.23
C SER A 12 -17.57 9.86 -4.43
N GLY A 13 -18.31 9.45 -5.46
CA GLY A 13 -19.56 10.10 -5.86
C GLY A 13 -19.38 11.47 -6.52
N MET A 14 -18.15 11.95 -6.69
CA MET A 14 -17.87 13.21 -7.39
C MET A 14 -18.19 13.10 -8.88
N SER A 15 -18.65 14.20 -9.46
CA SER A 15 -18.81 14.37 -10.89
C SER A 15 -17.47 14.47 -11.62
N TYR A 16 -17.50 14.30 -12.95
CA TYR A 16 -16.32 14.50 -13.79
C TYR A 16 -15.71 15.90 -13.61
N PHE A 17 -16.53 16.94 -13.56
CA PHE A 17 -16.06 18.32 -13.43
C PHE A 17 -15.38 18.59 -12.08
N GLU A 18 -15.92 18.04 -10.99
CA GLU A 18 -15.30 18.15 -9.67
C GLU A 18 -13.91 17.51 -9.66
N ILE A 19 -13.78 16.31 -10.25
CA ILE A 19 -12.48 15.61 -10.33
C ILE A 19 -11.48 16.37 -11.19
N MET A 20 -11.91 16.92 -12.33
CA MET A 20 -11.03 17.69 -13.21
C MET A 20 -10.55 19.00 -12.59
N ASN A 21 -11.30 19.55 -11.63
CA ASN A 21 -10.94 20.76 -10.89
C ASN A 21 -10.13 20.48 -9.62
N LEU A 22 -9.84 19.22 -9.29
CA LEU A 22 -9.01 18.91 -8.14
C LEU A 22 -7.55 19.33 -8.39
N PRO A 23 -6.85 19.84 -7.36
CA PRO A 23 -5.40 19.95 -7.42
C PRO A 23 -4.79 18.59 -7.72
N TYR A 24 -3.80 18.56 -8.62
CA TYR A 24 -3.23 17.29 -9.11
C TYR A 24 -2.71 16.37 -7.99
N ALA A 25 -2.08 16.94 -6.97
CA ALA A 25 -1.62 16.18 -5.79
C ALA A 25 -2.79 15.55 -5.00
N VAL A 26 -3.92 16.24 -4.90
CA VAL A 26 -5.13 15.72 -4.25
C VAL A 26 -5.74 14.58 -5.06
N PHE A 27 -5.84 14.75 -6.38
CA PHE A 27 -6.28 13.69 -7.30
C PHE A 27 -5.46 12.41 -7.11
N LEU A 28 -4.13 12.52 -7.11
CA LEU A 28 -3.24 11.37 -6.92
C LEU A 28 -3.38 10.73 -5.53
N SER A 29 -3.53 11.56 -4.49
CA SER A 29 -3.67 11.08 -3.11
C SER A 29 -4.97 10.29 -2.91
N LEU A 30 -6.08 10.76 -3.48
CA LEU A 30 -7.36 10.07 -3.46
C LEU A 30 -7.30 8.76 -4.26
N LEU A 31 -6.71 8.79 -5.45
CA LEU A 31 -6.54 7.61 -6.29
C LEU A 31 -5.73 6.52 -5.56
N LYS A 32 -4.64 6.91 -4.90
CA LYS A 32 -3.83 6.00 -4.09
C LYS A 32 -4.66 5.41 -2.95
N HIS A 33 -5.34 6.25 -2.16
CA HIS A 33 -6.08 5.78 -1.00
C HIS A 33 -7.18 4.79 -1.35
N PHE A 34 -8.02 5.12 -2.34
CA PHE A 34 -9.12 4.23 -2.71
C PHE A 34 -8.63 2.89 -3.27
N LYS A 35 -7.56 2.88 -4.07
CA LYS A 35 -6.94 1.62 -4.52
C LYS A 35 -6.38 0.80 -3.36
N MET A 36 -5.71 1.45 -2.41
CA MET A 36 -5.20 0.77 -1.23
C MET A 36 -6.33 0.19 -0.37
N PHE A 37 -7.44 0.89 -0.21
CA PHE A 37 -8.60 0.39 0.51
C PHE A 37 -9.21 -0.86 -0.15
N GLU A 38 -9.39 -0.87 -1.48
CA GLU A 38 -9.86 -2.06 -2.19
C GLU A 38 -8.91 -3.25 -2.01
N LEU A 39 -7.60 -3.01 -2.10
CA LEU A 39 -6.60 -4.06 -1.89
C LEU A 39 -6.60 -4.59 -0.45
N MET A 40 -6.76 -3.71 0.53
CA MET A 40 -6.86 -4.10 1.95
C MET A 40 -8.11 -4.91 2.27
N GLN A 41 -9.20 -4.70 1.53
CA GLN A 41 -10.43 -5.48 1.69
C GLN A 41 -10.33 -6.89 1.08
N ASN A 42 -9.37 -7.15 0.20
CA ASN A 42 -9.18 -8.48 -0.35
C ASN A 42 -8.57 -9.41 0.72
N PRO A 43 -9.26 -10.49 1.11
CA PRO A 43 -8.76 -11.44 2.10
C PRO A 43 -7.43 -12.09 1.70
N GLU A 44 -7.20 -12.31 0.40
CA GLU A 44 -5.95 -12.89 -0.12
C GLU A 44 -4.75 -11.97 0.13
N TYR A 45 -4.91 -10.66 -0.10
CA TYR A 45 -3.85 -9.69 0.15
C TYR A 45 -3.62 -9.45 1.65
N ALA A 46 -4.66 -9.54 2.46
CA ALA A 46 -4.52 -9.51 3.92
C ALA A 46 -3.71 -10.70 4.42
N GLU A 47 -3.87 -11.88 3.82
CA GLU A 47 -3.13 -13.09 4.18
C GLU A 47 -1.66 -13.04 3.70
N GLU A 48 -1.42 -12.56 2.48
CA GLU A 48 -0.07 -12.31 1.97
C GLU A 48 0.67 -11.24 2.80
N LEU A 49 -0.01 -10.17 3.22
CA LEU A 49 0.58 -9.19 4.13
C LEU A 49 0.99 -9.84 5.47
N ARG A 50 0.10 -10.63 6.09
CA ARG A 50 0.41 -11.40 7.32
C ARG A 50 1.54 -12.39 7.13
N LYS A 51 1.67 -13.00 5.95
CA LYS A 51 2.77 -13.92 5.62
C LYS A 51 4.09 -13.16 5.51
N THR A 52 4.07 -12.00 4.87
CA THR A 52 5.24 -11.13 4.74
C THR A 52 5.70 -10.59 6.09
N GLU A 53 4.77 -10.19 6.95
CA GLU A 53 5.06 -9.75 8.33
C GLU A 53 5.63 -10.89 9.18
N ARG A 54 5.09 -12.11 9.06
CA ARG A 54 5.66 -13.30 9.70
C ARG A 54 7.08 -13.60 9.21
N LEU A 55 7.31 -13.54 7.90
CA LEU A 55 8.64 -13.74 7.31
C LEU A 55 9.67 -12.75 7.86
N LYS A 56 9.32 -11.47 7.98
CA LYS A 56 10.17 -10.44 8.61
C LYS A 56 10.48 -10.72 10.10
N GLN A 57 9.61 -11.40 10.82
CA GLN A 57 9.88 -11.82 12.21
C GLN A 57 10.79 -13.05 12.27
N THR A 58 10.68 -13.96 11.30
CA THR A 58 11.49 -15.18 11.23
C THR A 58 12.84 -15.00 10.57
N GLU A 59 13.00 -13.99 9.71
CA GLU A 59 14.28 -13.67 9.10
C GLU A 59 15.23 -13.13 10.18
N PRO A 60 16.40 -13.78 10.39
CA PRO A 60 17.35 -13.31 11.37
C PRO A 60 17.83 -11.92 10.95
N ASP A 61 17.78 -10.95 11.86
CA ASP A 61 18.40 -9.65 11.65
C ASP A 61 19.92 -9.85 11.59
N TRP A 62 20.44 -10.01 10.38
CA TRP A 62 21.85 -10.30 10.12
C TRP A 62 22.77 -9.17 10.57
N GLU A 63 22.27 -7.93 10.66
CA GLU A 63 23.03 -6.81 11.23
C GLU A 63 23.18 -6.94 12.74
N ARG A 64 22.13 -7.44 13.41
CA ARG A 64 22.15 -7.74 14.85
C ARG A 64 22.95 -9.00 15.21
N ILE A 65 23.02 -9.98 14.31
CA ILE A 65 23.68 -11.28 14.56
C ILE A 65 25.18 -11.25 14.21
N ARG A 66 25.60 -10.49 13.18
CA ARG A 66 27.01 -10.35 12.77
C ARG A 66 28.01 -10.07 13.90
N PRO A 67 27.72 -9.17 14.88
CA PRO A 67 28.64 -8.87 15.96
C PRO A 67 28.78 -10.02 16.97
N LEU A 68 27.78 -10.89 17.08
CA LEU A 68 27.75 -11.99 18.04
C LEU A 68 28.61 -13.17 17.57
N VAL A 69 28.63 -13.43 16.26
CA VAL A 69 29.42 -14.51 15.65
C VAL A 69 30.94 -14.25 15.71
N ARG A 70 31.37 -12.98 15.84
CA ARG A 70 32.80 -12.62 15.93
C ARG A 70 33.41 -12.73 17.33
N LYS A 71 32.60 -12.91 18.39
CA LYS A 71 33.08 -12.93 19.78
C LYS A 71 33.44 -14.33 20.31
N GLU A 72 33.23 -15.38 19.53
CA GLU A 72 33.53 -16.78 19.91
C GLU A 72 34.74 -17.36 19.14
N GLY A 73 35.65 -16.50 18.67
CA GLY A 73 36.92 -16.90 18.03
C GLY A 73 38.13 -16.40 18.80
#